data_AF-A8LNE1-F1
#
_entry.id   AF-A8LNE1-F1
#
_cell.length_a   1.000
_cell.length_b   1.000
_cell.length_c   1.000
_cell.angle_alpha   90.00
_cell.angle_beta   90.00
_cell.angle_gamma   90.00
#
_symmetry.space_group_name_H-M   'P 1'
#
loop_
_entity.id
_entity.type
_entity.pdbx_description
1 polymer ?
#
loop_
_entity_poly.entity_id
_entity_poly.type
_entity_poly.pdbx_seq_one_letter_code
_entity_poly.pdbx_strand_id
1 'polypeptide(L)'
;MAGNKASGRHGVIDNHPEKTSIIKDIVLGRRSLTDIARRIGTHPDTVRRYRDTKITEETRRRIIAENRIEGIEADTAIVNEERMDVARTYEKLARRVETLITKAEEIEDDVFALAAMEGLRKVLRVTCSPLSPRL
;
A
#
# COMPACT_ATOMS: atom_id res chain seq x y z
N MET A 1 48.49 14.01 -21.89
CA MET A 1 48.33 12.69 -21.26
C MET A 1 46.95 12.59 -20.63
N ALA A 2 46.02 11.86 -21.25
CA ALA A 2 44.66 11.68 -20.74
C ALA A 2 44.65 10.46 -19.80
N GLY A 3 44.77 10.71 -18.50
CA GLY A 3 44.68 9.66 -17.48
C GLY A 3 43.27 9.07 -17.45
N ASN A 4 43.17 7.75 -17.66
CA ASN A 4 41.94 6.97 -17.56
C ASN A 4 41.29 7.17 -16.17
N LYS A 5 40.26 8.01 -16.07
CA LYS A 5 39.47 8.25 -14.84
C LYS A 5 38.54 7.07 -14.48
N ALA A 6 38.72 5.90 -15.09
CA ALA A 6 37.85 4.74 -14.95
C ALA A 6 38.56 3.51 -14.35
N SER A 7 39.80 3.62 -13.85
CA SER A 7 40.51 2.51 -13.17
C SER A 7 40.42 2.56 -11.64
N GLY A 8 39.49 3.35 -11.09
CA GLY A 8 39.27 3.41 -9.65
C GLY A 8 38.52 2.17 -9.15
N ARG A 9 39.05 1.51 -8.12
CA ARG A 9 38.37 0.45 -7.36
C ARG A 9 36.93 0.89 -7.05
N HIS A 10 35.94 0.08 -7.45
CA HIS A 10 34.53 0.38 -7.21
C HIS A 10 34.30 0.67 -5.72
N GLY A 11 33.56 1.74 -5.42
CA GLY A 11 33.28 2.17 -4.05
C GLY A 11 32.53 1.10 -3.27
N VAL A 12 32.72 1.06 -1.94
CA VAL A 12 32.12 0.03 -1.08
C VAL A 12 30.59 -0.04 -1.23
N ILE A 13 29.93 1.11 -1.40
CA ILE A 13 28.47 1.20 -1.60
C ILE A 13 28.07 0.68 -3.00
N ASP A 14 28.92 0.84 -4.02
CA ASP A 14 28.60 0.38 -5.38
C ASP A 14 28.60 -1.15 -5.50
N ASN A 15 29.45 -1.82 -4.72
CA ASN A 15 29.53 -3.28 -4.68
C ASN A 15 28.61 -3.90 -3.62
N HIS A 16 27.88 -3.08 -2.85
CA HIS A 16 27.05 -3.59 -1.77
C HIS A 16 25.78 -4.26 -2.33
N PRO A 17 25.39 -5.45 -1.87
CA PRO A 17 24.19 -6.14 -2.37
C PRO A 17 22.92 -5.30 -2.15
N GLU A 18 22.87 -4.53 -1.06
CA GLU A 18 21.75 -3.65 -0.72
C GLU A 18 21.89 -2.22 -1.25
N LYS A 19 22.70 -1.98 -2.29
CA LYS A 19 22.98 -0.63 -2.83
C LYS A 19 21.72 0.21 -3.02
N THR A 20 20.67 -0.34 -3.65
CA THR A 20 19.43 0.38 -3.92
C THR A 20 18.73 0.82 -2.62
N SER A 21 18.70 -0.05 -1.61
CA SER A 21 18.13 0.29 -0.30
C SER A 21 18.92 1.38 0.41
N ILE A 22 20.25 1.34 0.33
CA ILE A 22 21.13 2.36 0.91
C ILE A 22 20.89 3.72 0.25
N ILE A 23 20.77 3.74 -1.09
CA ILE A 23 20.47 4.97 -1.82
C ILE A 23 19.09 5.51 -1.42
N LYS A 24 18.06 4.65 -1.32
CA LYS A 24 16.73 5.03 -0.83
C LYS A 24 16.82 5.61 0.59
N ASP A 25 17.56 4.99 1.50
CA ASP A 25 17.74 5.47 2.89
C ASP A 25 18.43 6.85 2.94
N ILE A 26 19.44 7.07 2.10
CA ILE A 26 20.14 8.38 1.99
C ILE A 26 19.21 9.45 1.41
N VAL A 27 18.46 9.14 0.35
CA VAL A 27 17.61 10.12 -0.35
C VAL A 27 16.38 10.49 0.47
N LEU A 28 15.73 9.50 1.08
CA LEU A 28 14.49 9.68 1.84
C LEU A 28 14.77 10.12 3.29
N GLY A 29 16.03 10.12 3.73
CA GLY A 29 16.41 10.53 5.09
C GLY A 29 15.88 9.58 6.17
N ARG A 30 15.61 8.31 5.83
CA ARG A 30 15.06 7.31 6.77
C ARG A 30 16.00 7.00 7.93
N ARG A 31 17.31 7.19 7.73
CA ARG A 31 18.37 6.93 8.71
C ARG A 31 19.45 8.00 8.62
N SER A 32 20.14 8.24 9.73
CA SER A 32 21.30 9.15 9.72
C SER A 32 22.44 8.55 8.88
N LEU A 33 23.28 9.42 8.29
CA LEU A 33 24.44 8.97 7.51
C LEU A 33 25.39 8.10 8.35
N THR A 34 25.49 8.38 9.65
CA THR A 34 26.28 7.60 10.61
C THR A 34 25.72 6.20 10.82
N ASP A 35 24.40 6.04 10.91
CA ASP A 35 23.78 4.73 11.10
C ASP A 35 23.88 3.88 9.83
N ILE A 36 23.75 4.52 8.67
CA ILE A 36 23.99 3.87 7.37
C ILE A 36 25.44 3.40 7.28
N ALA A 37 26.40 4.24 7.69
CA ALA A 37 27.82 3.87 7.68
C ALA A 37 28.11 2.67 8.61
N ARG A 38 27.57 2.69 9.84
CA ARG A 38 27.70 1.56 10.80
C ARG A 38 27.13 0.27 10.25
N ARG A 39 25.94 0.32 9.62
CA ARG A 39 25.29 -0.86 9.03
C ARG A 39 26.13 -1.51 7.93
N ILE A 40 26.75 -0.69 7.07
CA ILE A 40 27.54 -1.16 5.91
C ILE A 40 29.00 -1.45 6.31
N GLY A 41 29.40 -1.13 7.53
CA GLY A 41 30.79 -1.26 7.99
C GLY A 41 31.74 -0.26 7.31
N THR A 42 31.29 0.98 7.08
CA THR A 42 32.08 2.04 6.42
C THR A 42 32.15 3.31 7.25
N HIS A 43 33.10 4.20 6.91
CA HIS A 43 33.19 5.51 7.53
C HIS A 43 32.03 6.43 7.07
N PRO A 44 31.45 7.26 7.95
CA PRO A 44 30.36 8.19 7.58
C PRO A 44 30.69 9.12 6.40
N ASP A 45 31.95 9.53 6.27
CA ASP A 45 32.40 10.35 5.15
C ASP A 45 32.27 9.65 3.80
N THR A 46 32.38 8.31 3.76
CA THR A 46 32.17 7.54 2.53
C THR A 46 30.73 7.67 2.06
N VAL A 47 29.77 7.59 2.99
CA VAL A 47 28.33 7.75 2.70
C VAL A 47 28.04 9.19 2.27
N ARG A 48 28.62 10.18 2.95
CA ARG A 48 28.48 11.60 2.60
C ARG A 48 29.02 11.89 1.19
N ARG A 49 30.24 11.45 0.87
CA ARG A 49 30.83 11.60 -0.47
C ARG A 49 30.00 10.91 -1.53
N TYR A 50 29.47 9.73 -1.23
CA TYR A 50 28.60 9.00 -2.15
C TYR A 50 27.32 9.79 -2.46
N ARG A 51 26.67 10.34 -1.43
CA ARG A 51 25.51 11.23 -1.59
C ARG A 51 25.84 12.42 -2.51
N ASP A 52 26.96 13.08 -2.26
CA ASP A 52 27.29 14.33 -2.95
C ASP A 52 27.82 14.10 -4.39
N THR A 53 28.38 12.93 -4.69
CA THR A 53 29.03 12.65 -6.00
C THR A 53 28.27 11.69 -6.91
N LYS A 54 27.45 10.79 -6.36
CA LYS A 54 26.78 9.72 -7.13
C LYS A 54 25.27 9.86 -7.18
N ILE A 55 24.66 10.57 -6.23
CA ILE A 55 23.21 10.79 -6.24
C ILE A 55 22.92 12.08 -7.00
N THR A 56 22.53 11.93 -8.26
CA THR A 56 22.07 13.05 -9.09
C THR A 56 20.67 13.50 -8.68
N GLU A 57 20.32 14.76 -8.98
CA GLU A 57 18.96 15.28 -8.73
C GLU A 57 17.89 14.48 -9.49
N GLU A 58 18.21 13.96 -10.67
CA GLU A 58 17.32 13.06 -11.41
C GLU A 58 17.03 11.77 -10.64
N THR A 59 18.08 11.16 -10.06
CA THR A 59 17.94 9.97 -9.23
C THR A 59 17.14 10.25 -7.96
N ARG A 60 17.35 11.42 -7.33
CA ARG A 60 16.58 11.87 -6.18
C ARG A 60 15.09 11.99 -6.52
N ARG A 61 14.74 12.67 -7.62
CA ARG A 61 13.35 12.84 -8.06
C ARG A 61 12.67 11.51 -8.35
N ARG A 62 13.37 10.60 -9.04
CA ARG A 62 12.85 9.26 -9.34
C ARG A 62 12.51 8.49 -8.06
N ILE A 63 13.41 8.48 -7.08
CA ILE A 63 13.19 7.76 -5.81
C ILE A 63 12.03 8.35 -5.01
N ILE A 64 11.89 9.69 -5.00
CA ILE A 64 10.75 10.36 -4.34
C ILE A 64 9.43 9.99 -5.04
N ALA A 65 9.41 9.98 -6.37
CA ALA A 65 8.23 9.59 -7.14
C ALA A 65 7.84 8.13 -6.91
N GLU A 66 8.83 7.22 -6.95
CA GLU A 66 8.63 5.80 -6.68
C GLU A 66 8.07 5.58 -5.27
N ASN A 67 8.64 6.23 -4.25
CA ASN A 67 8.15 6.09 -2.89
C ASN A 67 6.74 6.66 -2.69
N ARG A 68 6.38 7.72 -3.43
CA ARG A 68 5.01 8.26 -3.43
C ARG A 68 4.02 7.27 -4.05
N ILE A 69 4.41 6.56 -5.11
CA ILE A 69 3.57 5.53 -5.74
C ILE A 69 3.42 4.33 -4.80
N GLU A 70 4.51 3.85 -4.20
CA GLU A 70 4.48 2.76 -3.20
C GLU A 70 3.48 3.06 -2.06
N GLY A 71 3.44 4.31 -1.57
CA GLY A 71 2.47 4.73 -0.56
C GLY A 71 1.02 4.66 -1.06
N ILE A 72 0.75 5.16 -2.26
CA ILE A 72 -0.58 5.14 -2.86
C ILE A 72 -1.06 3.70 -3.10
N GLU A 73 -0.17 2.82 -3.55
CA GLU A 73 -0.49 1.40 -3.77
C GLU A 73 -0.83 0.68 -2.46
N ALA A 74 -0.06 0.95 -1.39
CA ALA A 74 -0.34 0.41 -0.06
C ALA A 74 -1.70 0.89 0.48
N ASP A 75 -2.00 2.19 0.35
CA ASP A 75 -3.29 2.74 0.77
C ASP A 75 -4.45 2.15 -0.05
N THR A 76 -4.24 1.96 -1.35
CA THR A 76 -5.25 1.36 -2.25
C THR A 76 -5.48 -0.12 -1.92
N ALA A 77 -4.45 -0.86 -1.50
CA ALA A 77 -4.57 -2.25 -1.07
C ALA A 77 -5.44 -2.37 0.19
N ILE A 78 -5.26 -1.48 1.17
CA ILE A 78 -6.08 -1.44 2.39
C ILE A 78 -7.55 -1.20 2.04
N VAL A 79 -7.83 -0.20 1.19
CA VAL A 79 -9.21 0.10 0.74
C VAL A 79 -9.85 -1.10 0.04
N ASN A 80 -9.08 -1.85 -0.75
CA ASN A 80 -9.59 -3.04 -1.43
C ASN A 80 -9.86 -4.20 -0.46
N GLU A 81 -9.02 -4.39 0.56
CA GLU A 81 -9.24 -5.39 1.61
C GLU A 81 -10.52 -5.08 2.41
N GLU A 82 -10.70 -3.82 2.82
CA GLU A 82 -11.92 -3.36 3.48
C GLU A 82 -13.18 -3.58 2.61
N ARG A 83 -13.09 -3.32 1.30
CA ARG A 83 -14.20 -3.59 0.36
C ARG A 83 -14.54 -5.09 0.28
N MET A 84 -13.56 -5.97 0.35
CA MET A 84 -13.80 -7.42 0.32
C MET A 84 -14.47 -7.93 1.60
N ASP A 85 -14.11 -7.39 2.76
CA ASP A 85 -14.75 -7.77 4.04
C ASP A 85 -16.20 -7.29 4.13
N VAL A 86 -16.48 -6.12 3.58
CA VAL A 86 -17.85 -5.61 3.42
C VAL A 86 -18.66 -6.51 2.48
N ALA A 87 -18.10 -6.93 1.33
CA ALA A 87 -18.78 -7.84 0.41
C ALA A 87 -19.07 -9.22 1.05
N ARG A 88 -18.11 -9.78 1.80
CA ARG A 88 -18.26 -11.08 2.50
C ARG A 88 -19.32 -11.02 3.62
N THR A 89 -19.39 -9.91 4.34
CA THR A 89 -20.41 -9.73 5.39
C THR A 89 -21.81 -9.60 4.78
N TYR A 90 -21.96 -8.94 3.63
CA TYR A 90 -23.22 -8.92 2.89
C TYR A 90 -23.66 -10.30 2.41
N GLU A 91 -22.76 -11.10 1.85
CA GLU A 91 -23.11 -12.45 1.38
C GLU A 91 -23.61 -13.34 2.53
N LYS A 92 -22.98 -13.23 3.71
CA LYS A 92 -23.45 -13.94 4.93
C LYS A 92 -24.81 -13.45 5.41
N LEU A 93 -25.07 -12.14 5.34
CA LEU A 93 -26.37 -11.54 5.68
C LEU A 93 -27.44 -12.00 4.69
N ALA A 94 -27.16 -11.96 3.40
CA ALA A 94 -28.07 -12.40 2.34
C ALA A 94 -28.46 -13.88 2.52
N ARG A 95 -27.48 -14.77 2.74
CA ARG A 95 -27.74 -16.21 2.99
C ARG A 95 -28.57 -16.45 4.25
N ARG A 96 -28.33 -15.69 5.32
CA ARG A 96 -29.11 -15.79 6.56
C ARG A 96 -30.56 -15.37 6.35
N VAL A 97 -30.80 -14.33 5.57
CA VAL A 97 -32.16 -13.90 5.28
C VAL A 97 -32.85 -14.83 4.28
N GLU A 98 -32.15 -15.33 3.26
CA GLU A 98 -32.66 -16.40 2.38
C GLU A 98 -33.16 -17.59 3.21
N THR A 99 -32.36 -18.03 4.19
CA THR A 99 -32.77 -19.11 5.11
C THR A 99 -34.01 -18.75 5.94
N LEU A 100 -34.17 -17.49 6.36
CA LEU A 100 -35.34 -17.05 7.11
C LEU A 100 -36.59 -16.95 6.24
N ILE A 101 -36.44 -16.54 4.98
CA ILE A 101 -37.53 -16.49 4.00
C ILE A 101 -37.99 -17.91 3.66
N THR A 102 -37.07 -18.84 3.37
CA THR A 102 -37.42 -20.24 3.09
C THR A 102 -38.17 -20.87 4.27
N LYS A 103 -37.76 -20.59 5.51
CA LYS A 103 -38.49 -21.06 6.70
C LYS A 103 -39.86 -20.40 6.87
N ALA A 104 -40.02 -19.15 6.46
CA ALA A 104 -41.30 -18.46 6.51
C ALA A 104 -42.27 -19.02 5.47
N GLU A 105 -41.77 -19.32 4.26
CA GLU A 105 -42.50 -19.98 3.18
C GLU A 105 -42.96 -21.39 3.59
N GLU A 106 -42.11 -22.15 4.30
CA GLU A 106 -42.47 -23.47 4.86
C GLU A 106 -43.59 -23.42 5.92
N ILE A 107 -43.77 -22.28 6.59
CA ILE A 107 -44.76 -22.08 7.66
C ILE A 107 -46.04 -21.39 7.11
N GLU A 108 -46.05 -20.98 5.84
CA GLU A 108 -47.11 -20.13 5.23
C GLU A 108 -47.36 -18.82 6.00
N ASP A 109 -46.32 -18.28 6.66
CA ASP A 109 -46.40 -16.99 7.37
C ASP A 109 -45.92 -15.83 6.48
N ASP A 110 -46.81 -15.41 5.57
CA ASP A 110 -46.57 -14.32 4.62
C ASP A 110 -46.20 -12.99 5.30
N VAL A 111 -46.69 -12.76 6.53
CA VAL A 111 -46.46 -11.52 7.28
C VAL A 111 -45.02 -11.47 7.80
N PHE A 112 -44.51 -12.59 8.29
CA PHE A 112 -43.11 -12.69 8.71
C PHE A 112 -42.14 -12.58 7.51
N ALA A 113 -42.49 -13.19 6.38
CA ALA A 113 -41.70 -13.10 5.14
C ALA A 113 -41.61 -11.65 4.62
N LEU A 114 -42.74 -10.92 4.60
CA LEU A 114 -42.79 -9.52 4.18
C LEU A 114 -41.98 -8.60 5.11
N ALA A 115 -42.06 -8.80 6.42
CA ALA A 115 -41.29 -8.02 7.39
C ALA A 115 -39.77 -8.23 7.25
N ALA A 116 -39.33 -9.47 7.00
CA ALA A 116 -37.93 -9.79 6.74
C ALA A 116 -37.41 -9.15 5.45
N MET A 117 -38.22 -9.17 4.38
CA MET A 117 -37.92 -8.53 3.10
C MET A 117 -37.82 -7.01 3.21
N GLU A 118 -38.69 -6.38 3.99
CA GLU A 118 -38.66 -4.92 4.19
C GLU A 118 -37.44 -4.49 5.04
N GLY A 119 -37.07 -5.30 6.03
CA GLY A 119 -35.82 -5.13 6.79
C GLY A 119 -34.58 -5.15 5.90
N LEU A 120 -34.49 -6.13 5.00
CA LEU A 120 -33.43 -6.21 3.99
C LEU A 120 -33.39 -5.00 3.08
N ARG A 121 -34.54 -4.61 2.52
CA ARG A 121 -34.64 -3.45 1.63
C ARG A 121 -34.14 -2.18 2.32
N LYS A 122 -34.45 -1.99 3.60
CA LYS A 122 -34.00 -0.82 4.37
C LYS A 122 -32.49 -0.83 4.59
N VAL A 123 -31.91 -1.97 4.96
CA VAL A 123 -30.45 -2.12 5.15
C VAL A 123 -29.71 -1.89 3.83
N LEU A 124 -30.17 -2.52 2.75
CA LEU A 124 -29.58 -2.33 1.40
C LEU A 124 -29.71 -0.88 0.92
N ARG A 125 -30.82 -0.19 1.22
CA ARG A 125 -30.99 1.23 0.84
C ARG A 125 -30.04 2.16 1.59
N VAL A 126 -29.81 1.92 2.88
CA VAL A 126 -28.89 2.74 3.70
C VAL A 126 -27.44 2.60 3.21
N THR A 127 -27.05 1.42 2.75
CA THR A 127 -25.66 1.13 2.39
C THR A 127 -25.34 1.21 0.90
N CYS A 128 -26.32 1.06 -0.01
CA CYS A 128 -26.14 1.34 -1.45
C CYS A 128 -26.33 2.82 -1.82
N SER A 129 -26.97 3.64 -0.96
CA SER A 129 -27.19 5.07 -1.24
C SER A 129 -26.00 6.03 -1.07
N PRO A 130 -24.83 5.71 -0.47
CA PRO A 130 -23.69 6.63 -0.48
C PRO A 130 -22.90 6.60 -1.80
N LEU A 131 -23.29 5.77 -2.79
CA LEU A 131 -22.62 5.67 -4.09
C LEU A 131 -23.33 6.41 -5.24
N SER A 132 -24.25 7.33 -4.95
CA SER A 132 -24.64 8.33 -5.95
C SER A 132 -23.66 9.50 -5.85
N PRO A 133 -22.72 9.66 -6.80
CA PRO A 133 -22.02 10.92 -6.92
C PRO A 133 -23.07 11.98 -7.22
N ARG A 134 -23.16 12.98 -6.34
CA ARG A 134 -23.82 14.25 -6.67
C ARG A 134 -23.06 14.83 -7.88
N LEU A 135 -23.58 14.58 -9.07
CA LEU A 135 -23.42 15.45 -10.23
C LEU A 135 -24.50 16.52 -10.16
#